data_AF-A0A353CVF7-F1
#
_entry.id   AF-A0A353CVF7-F1
#
_cell.length_a   1.000
_cell.length_b   1.000
_cell.length_c   1.000
_cell.angle_alpha   90.00
_cell.angle_beta   90.00
_cell.angle_gamma   90.00
#
_symmetry.space_group_name_H-M   'P 1'
#
loop_
_entity.id
_entity.type
_entity.pdbx_description
1 polymer ?
#
loop_
_entity_poly.entity_id
_entity_poly.type
_entity_poly.pdbx_seq_one_letter_code
_entity_poly.pdbx_strand_id
1 'polypeptide(L)'
;MEHPPFQESKVEKEKILDLNIVSLNHCETIDNALSRINEAASEGKVDAVMLGEYDLRVEDTLAGLDQIKVAAQQRSTDIIIAPDNQSGKRMPWGELKKELQAHGIAVEKTDMPDDHIPETVGLYVSKTGNTYAFPKTWHLEQVHRPLHKIPNTNIGVTICGEINFIKPEDLEGVNILFNPSREGDDPYLKFRMLYRHGSQSLTKENIASILLEDPYYENLLDDEQNSPNNLNYDAKYDSHEAREHRFNRAAEEHLRAGADPNNSIYIENIETALREQNIPVVRCDGTRSTGVLNHLPNMIIRGLEYREKYTRYNLVMEK
;
A
#
# COMPACT_ATOMS: atom_id res chain seq x y z
N MET A 1 46.21 -18.90 5.77
CA MET A 1 45.92 -18.18 4.52
C MET A 1 44.77 -17.25 4.82
N GLU A 2 45.07 -15.97 4.95
CA GLU A 2 44.09 -14.93 5.21
C GLU A 2 43.33 -14.61 3.92
N HIS A 3 42.01 -14.58 3.98
CA HIS A 3 41.18 -14.15 2.86
C HIS A 3 41.38 -12.64 2.63
N PRO A 4 41.48 -12.16 1.38
CA PRO A 4 41.58 -10.74 1.12
C PRO A 4 40.25 -10.04 1.49
N PRO A 5 40.29 -8.79 1.97
CA PRO A 5 39.09 -8.03 2.28
C PRO A 5 38.31 -7.76 0.99
N PHE A 6 37.01 -7.98 1.05
CA PHE A 6 36.09 -7.67 -0.05
C PHE A 6 36.17 -6.17 -0.34
N GLN A 7 36.65 -5.79 -1.52
CA GLN A 7 36.58 -4.42 -2.01
C GLN A 7 35.11 -4.13 -2.35
N GLU A 8 34.48 -3.22 -1.60
CA GLU A 8 33.25 -2.57 -2.04
C GLU A 8 33.55 -1.83 -3.34
N SER A 9 33.04 -2.35 -4.46
CA SER A 9 32.94 -1.55 -5.66
C SER A 9 31.96 -0.41 -5.38
N LYS A 10 32.47 0.82 -5.26
CA LYS A 10 31.68 2.05 -5.47
C LYS A 10 31.16 2.05 -6.90
N VAL A 11 30.12 1.27 -7.16
CA VAL A 11 29.26 1.45 -8.32
C VAL A 11 28.25 2.49 -7.88
N GLU A 12 28.29 3.68 -8.48
CA GLU A 12 27.16 4.61 -8.46
C GLU A 12 25.91 3.79 -8.81
N LYS A 13 25.04 3.55 -7.82
CA LYS A 13 23.82 2.77 -8.01
C LYS A 13 22.93 3.54 -8.98
N GLU A 14 22.96 3.18 -10.26
CA GLU A 14 22.00 3.69 -11.23
C GLU A 14 20.59 3.37 -10.72
N LYS A 15 19.85 4.43 -10.34
CA LYS A 15 18.45 4.39 -9.88
C LYS A 15 17.50 4.18 -11.06
N ILE A 16 17.73 3.15 -11.86
CA ILE A 16 16.83 2.80 -12.95
C ILE A 16 15.80 1.82 -12.39
N LEU A 17 14.60 2.32 -12.11
CA LEU A 17 13.43 1.50 -11.84
C LEU A 17 12.71 1.28 -13.17
N ASP A 18 12.61 0.02 -13.59
CA ASP A 18 11.72 -0.48 -14.63
C ASP A 18 11.07 -1.74 -14.03
N LEU A 19 9.95 -1.53 -13.34
CA LEU A 19 9.29 -2.55 -12.52
C LEU A 19 7.86 -2.75 -12.97
N ASN A 20 7.50 -4.00 -13.26
CA ASN A 20 6.11 -4.39 -13.49
C ASN A 20 5.48 -4.77 -12.15
N ILE A 21 4.51 -3.98 -11.73
CA ILE A 21 3.90 -4.06 -10.41
C ILE A 21 2.46 -4.51 -10.55
N VAL A 22 2.04 -5.40 -9.66
CA VAL A 22 0.66 -5.86 -9.52
C VAL A 22 0.19 -5.62 -8.08
N SER A 23 -0.93 -4.90 -7.94
CA SER A 23 -1.65 -4.74 -6.68
C SER A 23 -2.89 -5.62 -6.72
N LEU A 24 -3.08 -6.50 -5.73
CA LEU A 24 -4.23 -7.40 -5.70
C LEU A 24 -5.40 -6.74 -4.97
N ASN A 25 -6.61 -6.86 -5.52
CA ASN A 25 -7.79 -6.14 -5.02
C ASN A 25 -8.60 -6.98 -4.02
N HIS A 26 -8.40 -6.88 -2.71
CA HIS A 26 -9.19 -7.62 -1.71
C HIS A 26 -9.08 -9.15 -1.86
N CYS A 27 -8.00 -9.71 -1.30
CA CYS A 27 -7.76 -11.15 -1.27
C CYS A 27 -8.05 -11.74 0.11
N GLU A 28 -9.17 -12.43 0.28
CA GLU A 28 -9.56 -13.01 1.58
C GLU A 28 -8.85 -14.34 1.92
N THR A 29 -8.26 -15.00 0.93
CA THR A 29 -7.59 -16.30 1.11
C THR A 29 -6.30 -16.42 0.30
N ILE A 30 -5.42 -17.31 0.75
CA ILE A 30 -4.15 -17.61 0.05
C ILE A 30 -4.41 -18.13 -1.37
N ASP A 31 -5.37 -19.04 -1.54
CA ASP A 31 -5.73 -19.57 -2.86
C ASP A 31 -6.23 -18.47 -3.80
N ASN A 32 -6.99 -17.50 -3.28
CA ASN A 32 -7.42 -16.34 -4.06
C ASN A 32 -6.24 -15.46 -4.47
N ALA A 33 -5.32 -15.17 -3.54
CA ALA A 33 -4.11 -14.41 -3.84
C ALA A 33 -3.25 -15.11 -4.91
N LEU A 34 -2.97 -16.40 -4.72
CA LEU A 34 -2.17 -17.20 -5.66
C LEU A 34 -2.81 -17.30 -7.05
N SER A 35 -4.13 -17.50 -7.11
CA SER A 35 -4.88 -17.52 -8.37
C SER A 35 -4.71 -16.22 -9.16
N ARG A 36 -4.78 -15.07 -8.47
CA ARG A 36 -4.63 -13.75 -9.11
C ARG A 36 -3.19 -13.44 -9.51
N ILE A 37 -2.21 -13.84 -8.70
CA ILE A 37 -0.79 -13.79 -9.09
C ILE A 37 -0.58 -14.58 -10.38
N ASN A 38 -1.19 -15.78 -10.45
CA ASN A 38 -1.04 -16.65 -11.60
C ASN A 38 -1.69 -16.08 -12.87
N GLU A 39 -2.87 -15.47 -12.72
CA GLU A 39 -3.58 -14.75 -13.78
C GLU A 39 -2.72 -13.59 -14.29
N ALA A 40 -2.28 -12.67 -13.41
CA ALA A 40 -1.46 -11.52 -13.78
C ALA A 40 -0.14 -11.92 -14.46
N ALA A 41 0.54 -12.93 -13.93
CA ALA A 41 1.79 -13.39 -14.51
C ALA A 41 1.60 -14.26 -15.76
N SER A 42 0.38 -14.69 -16.11
CA SER A 42 0.09 -15.31 -17.42
C SER A 42 0.04 -14.27 -18.55
N GLU A 43 -0.22 -13.01 -18.19
CA GLU A 43 -0.31 -11.89 -19.12
C GLU A 43 1.01 -11.14 -19.32
N GLY A 44 2.09 -11.58 -18.67
CA GLY A 44 3.43 -11.00 -18.82
C GLY A 44 4.30 -11.11 -17.58
N LYS A 45 5.47 -10.47 -17.65
CA LYS A 45 6.42 -10.39 -16.53
C LYS A 45 5.81 -9.57 -15.39
N VAL A 46 5.96 -10.06 -14.16
CA VAL A 46 5.60 -9.35 -12.93
C VAL A 46 6.84 -9.32 -12.03
N ASP A 47 7.33 -8.13 -11.72
CA ASP A 47 8.51 -7.93 -10.87
C ASP A 47 8.15 -7.92 -9.39
N ALA A 48 7.03 -7.26 -9.05
CA ALA A 48 6.53 -7.19 -7.69
C ALA A 48 5.01 -7.37 -7.61
N VAL A 49 4.56 -8.10 -6.61
CA VAL A 49 3.14 -8.23 -6.22
C VAL A 49 2.98 -7.66 -4.82
N MET A 50 1.91 -6.92 -4.60
CA MET A 50 1.54 -6.43 -3.28
C MET A 50 0.11 -6.82 -2.92
N LEU A 51 -0.08 -7.14 -1.64
CA LEU A 51 -1.36 -7.38 -1.00
C LEU A 51 -1.64 -6.32 0.05
N GLY A 52 -2.88 -5.87 0.13
CA GLY A 52 -3.29 -4.82 1.05
C GLY A 52 -3.22 -5.29 2.51
N GLU A 53 -3.00 -4.34 3.41
CA GLU A 53 -3.06 -4.55 4.85
C GLU A 53 -4.41 -5.17 5.20
N TYR A 54 -4.38 -6.13 6.13
CA TYR A 54 -5.54 -6.83 6.67
C TYR A 54 -6.30 -7.75 5.72
N ASP A 55 -5.84 -7.97 4.48
CA ASP A 55 -6.50 -8.90 3.55
C ASP A 55 -6.44 -10.36 4.04
N LEU A 56 -5.32 -10.73 4.64
CA LEU A 56 -5.07 -12.08 5.15
C LEU A 56 -4.74 -12.02 6.64
N ARG A 57 -5.06 -13.09 7.36
CA ARG A 57 -4.58 -13.30 8.74
C ARG A 57 -3.17 -13.85 8.75
N VAL A 58 -2.42 -13.55 9.81
CA VAL A 58 -1.06 -14.08 9.99
C VAL A 58 -1.05 -15.60 9.98
N GLU A 59 -1.97 -16.27 10.69
CA GLU A 59 -2.02 -17.73 10.75
C GLU A 59 -2.27 -18.38 9.38
N ASP A 60 -3.15 -17.80 8.57
CA ASP A 60 -3.46 -18.31 7.23
C ASP A 60 -2.25 -18.11 6.29
N THR A 61 -1.57 -16.97 6.44
CA THR A 61 -0.37 -16.64 5.66
C THR A 61 0.79 -17.59 5.99
N LEU A 62 0.97 -17.95 7.26
CA LEU A 62 1.99 -18.91 7.68
C LEU A 62 1.66 -20.33 7.21
N ALA A 63 0.39 -20.74 7.30
CA ALA A 63 -0.06 -22.04 6.80
C ALA A 63 0.14 -22.18 5.27
N GLY A 64 -0.04 -21.10 4.51
CA GLY A 64 0.14 -21.05 3.06
C GLY A 64 1.54 -20.65 2.57
N LEU A 65 2.51 -20.45 3.48
CA LEU A 65 3.79 -19.81 3.17
C LEU A 65 4.58 -20.53 2.08
N ASP A 66 4.62 -21.86 2.11
CA ASP A 66 5.36 -22.64 1.11
C ASP A 66 4.78 -22.47 -0.29
N GLN A 67 3.45 -22.36 -0.42
CA GLN A 67 2.80 -22.09 -1.70
C GLN A 67 3.15 -20.69 -2.22
N ILE A 68 3.19 -19.69 -1.32
CA ILE A 68 3.61 -18.32 -1.67
C ILE A 68 5.07 -18.31 -2.14
N LYS A 69 5.98 -18.99 -1.43
CA LYS A 69 7.40 -19.09 -1.80
C LYS A 69 7.59 -19.75 -3.17
N VAL A 70 6.87 -20.84 -3.43
CA VAL A 70 6.89 -21.51 -4.73
C VAL A 70 6.41 -20.57 -5.84
N ALA A 71 5.32 -19.83 -5.62
CA ALA A 71 4.83 -18.86 -6.59
C ALA A 71 5.85 -17.75 -6.87
N ALA A 72 6.46 -17.17 -5.83
CA ALA A 72 7.51 -16.16 -5.96
C ALA A 72 8.70 -16.67 -6.80
N GLN A 73 9.17 -17.89 -6.53
CA GLN A 73 10.30 -18.51 -7.23
C GLN A 73 9.98 -18.84 -8.69
N GLN A 74 8.85 -19.51 -8.94
CA GLN A 74 8.47 -19.92 -10.29
C GLN A 74 8.24 -18.72 -11.22
N ARG A 75 7.74 -17.61 -10.67
CA ARG A 75 7.45 -16.39 -11.42
C ARG A 75 8.61 -15.38 -11.42
N SER A 76 9.63 -15.63 -10.61
CA SER A 76 10.73 -14.68 -10.36
C SER A 76 10.22 -13.30 -9.90
N THR A 77 9.25 -13.31 -8.98
CA THR A 77 8.52 -12.12 -8.50
C THR A 77 8.72 -11.93 -7.00
N ASP A 78 8.91 -10.70 -6.56
CA ASP A 78 8.90 -10.33 -5.14
C ASP A 78 7.45 -10.12 -4.67
N ILE A 79 7.07 -10.69 -3.51
CA ILE A 79 5.70 -10.60 -2.97
C ILE A 79 5.73 -9.90 -1.62
N ILE A 80 4.95 -8.82 -1.48
CA ILE A 80 4.81 -8.02 -0.26
C ILE A 80 3.41 -8.21 0.29
N ILE A 81 3.30 -8.61 1.56
CA ILE A 81 2.03 -8.86 2.25
C ILE A 81 2.09 -8.21 3.63
N ALA A 82 0.98 -7.67 4.10
CA ALA A 82 0.85 -7.13 5.46
C ALA A 82 -0.33 -7.80 6.18
N PRO A 83 -0.19 -9.07 6.59
CA PRO A 83 -1.25 -9.80 7.26
C PRO A 83 -1.63 -9.23 8.64
N ASP A 84 -2.92 -9.38 8.94
CA ASP A 84 -3.56 -9.01 10.19
C ASP A 84 -3.17 -9.94 11.35
N ASN A 85 -2.81 -9.35 12.49
CA ASN A 85 -2.60 -10.04 13.76
C ASN A 85 -3.68 -9.67 14.80
N GLN A 86 -4.68 -8.88 14.42
CA GLN A 86 -5.78 -8.43 15.29
C GLN A 86 -7.01 -9.33 15.19
N SER A 87 -7.38 -9.78 13.99
CA SER A 87 -8.43 -10.78 13.80
C SER A 87 -7.87 -12.19 13.96
N GLY A 88 -8.67 -13.09 14.54
CA GLY A 88 -8.25 -14.47 14.81
C GLY A 88 -7.38 -14.61 16.06
N LYS A 89 -6.25 -15.34 15.95
CA LYS A 89 -5.37 -15.62 17.10
C LYS A 89 -4.37 -14.46 17.29
N ARG A 90 -4.75 -13.50 18.14
CA ARG A 90 -3.86 -12.39 18.54
C ARG A 90 -2.62 -12.93 19.25
N MET A 91 -1.44 -12.73 18.66
CA MET A 91 -0.17 -13.20 19.23
C MET A 91 0.72 -12.04 19.69
N PRO A 92 1.23 -12.08 20.94
CA PRO A 92 2.30 -11.20 21.36
C PRO A 92 3.55 -11.38 20.49
N TRP A 93 4.33 -10.31 20.33
CA TRP A 93 5.49 -10.27 19.44
C TRP A 93 6.52 -11.36 19.75
N GLY A 94 6.77 -11.66 21.02
CA GLY A 94 7.71 -12.70 21.42
C GLY A 94 7.28 -14.11 21.02
N GLU A 95 5.97 -14.39 20.99
CA GLU A 95 5.42 -15.66 20.49
C GLU A 95 5.43 -15.69 18.98
N LEU A 96 4.93 -14.63 18.35
CA LEU A 96 4.86 -14.50 16.89
C LEU A 96 6.26 -14.59 16.25
N LYS A 97 7.26 -13.95 16.84
CA LYS A 97 8.66 -14.04 16.39
C LYS A 97 9.17 -15.47 16.40
N LYS A 98 8.87 -16.25 17.44
CA LYS A 98 9.25 -17.68 17.50
C LYS A 98 8.55 -18.49 16.42
N GLU A 99 7.27 -18.21 16.18
CA GLU A 99 6.50 -18.88 15.15
C GLU A 99 7.02 -18.57 13.74
N LEU A 100 7.30 -17.30 13.43
CA LEU A 100 7.93 -16.86 12.20
C LEU A 100 9.28 -17.54 11.97
N GLN A 101 10.13 -17.57 13.00
CA GLN A 101 11.44 -18.23 12.94
C GLN A 101 11.33 -19.75 12.76
N ALA A 102 10.31 -20.39 13.35
CA ALA A 102 10.05 -21.81 13.15
C ALA A 102 9.68 -22.14 11.69
N HIS A 103 9.09 -21.18 10.96
CA HIS A 103 8.85 -21.27 9.51
C HIS A 103 10.06 -20.90 8.65
N GLY A 104 11.24 -20.69 9.26
CA GLY A 104 12.47 -20.31 8.57
C GLY A 104 12.48 -18.87 8.07
N ILE A 105 11.63 -18.00 8.61
CA ILE A 105 11.56 -16.59 8.22
C ILE A 105 12.60 -15.78 9.00
N ALA A 106 13.38 -14.97 8.30
CA ALA A 106 14.27 -14.00 8.95
C ALA A 106 13.42 -12.87 9.53
N VAL A 107 13.60 -12.55 10.82
CA VAL A 107 12.80 -11.51 11.49
C VAL A 107 13.65 -10.28 11.74
N GLU A 108 13.10 -9.10 11.49
CA GLU A 108 13.73 -7.83 11.78
C GLU A 108 14.15 -7.74 13.25
N LYS A 109 15.37 -7.25 13.49
CA LYS A 109 15.85 -6.99 14.84
C LYS A 109 15.26 -5.68 15.35
N THR A 110 14.13 -5.76 16.03
CA THR A 110 13.45 -4.62 16.68
C THR A 110 13.60 -4.67 18.20
N ASP A 111 13.47 -3.53 18.85
CA ASP A 111 13.42 -3.42 20.33
C ASP A 111 11.97 -3.51 20.87
N MET A 112 11.03 -4.01 20.04
CA MET A 112 9.62 -4.18 20.42
C MET A 112 9.50 -5.17 21.59
N PRO A 113 8.78 -4.80 22.67
CA PRO A 113 8.57 -5.69 23.81
C PRO A 113 7.89 -7.01 23.39
N ASP A 114 8.34 -8.13 23.97
CA ASP A 114 7.82 -9.46 23.64
C ASP A 114 6.32 -9.63 23.97
N ASP A 115 5.79 -8.85 24.90
CA ASP A 115 4.37 -8.84 25.32
C ASP A 115 3.50 -7.89 24.50
N HIS A 116 4.09 -7.04 23.65
CA HIS A 116 3.33 -6.17 22.76
C HIS A 116 2.66 -6.97 21.64
N ILE A 117 1.43 -6.63 21.29
CA ILE A 117 0.68 -7.29 20.20
C ILE A 117 0.67 -6.32 19.00
N PRO A 118 1.51 -6.53 17.97
CA PRO A 118 1.46 -5.68 16.79
C PRO A 118 0.10 -5.84 16.08
N GLU A 119 -0.39 -4.76 15.46
CA GLU A 119 -1.60 -4.81 14.63
C GLU A 119 -1.41 -5.71 13.42
N THR A 120 -0.27 -5.51 12.76
CA THR A 120 0.06 -6.10 11.48
C THR A 120 1.53 -6.51 11.53
N VAL A 121 1.87 -7.58 10.80
CA VAL A 121 3.26 -7.93 10.50
C VAL A 121 3.46 -7.89 9.01
N GLY A 122 4.46 -7.17 8.53
CA GLY A 122 4.86 -7.22 7.14
C GLY A 122 5.65 -8.48 6.83
N LEU A 123 5.37 -9.10 5.69
CA LEU A 123 6.10 -10.23 5.13
C LEU A 123 6.55 -9.88 3.71
N TYR A 124 7.87 -9.99 3.49
CA TYR A 124 8.49 -9.92 2.18
C TYR A 124 8.94 -11.32 1.78
N VAL A 125 8.41 -11.83 0.67
CA VAL A 125 8.84 -13.09 0.05
C VAL A 125 9.57 -12.74 -1.23
N SER A 126 10.89 -12.90 -1.22
CA SER A 126 11.71 -12.62 -2.40
C SER A 126 11.44 -13.59 -3.54
N LYS A 127 11.76 -13.17 -4.76
CA LYS A 127 11.80 -14.03 -5.95
C LYS A 127 12.73 -15.25 -5.85
N THR A 128 13.63 -15.29 -4.86
CA THR A 128 14.48 -16.47 -4.59
C THR A 128 13.90 -17.39 -3.52
N GLY A 129 12.74 -17.03 -2.94
CA GLY A 129 12.08 -17.76 -1.86
C GLY A 129 12.59 -17.43 -0.45
N ASN A 130 13.54 -16.51 -0.30
CA ASN A 130 13.92 -15.99 1.00
C ASN A 130 12.80 -15.11 1.56
N THR A 131 12.53 -15.23 2.85
CA THR A 131 11.42 -14.56 3.51
C THR A 131 11.93 -13.69 4.65
N TYR A 132 11.39 -12.48 4.75
CA TYR A 132 11.71 -11.52 5.80
C TYR A 132 10.44 -10.96 6.42
N ALA A 133 10.40 -10.90 7.76
CA ALA A 133 9.28 -10.37 8.53
C ALA A 133 9.68 -9.14 9.34
N PHE A 134 8.78 -8.19 9.46
CA PHE A 134 8.97 -6.97 10.26
C PHE A 134 7.63 -6.55 10.89
N PRO A 135 7.61 -6.18 12.18
CA PRO A 135 6.38 -5.77 12.84
C PRO A 135 6.06 -4.31 12.51
N LYS A 136 4.77 -3.98 12.43
CA LYS A 136 4.32 -2.58 12.42
C LYS A 136 4.58 -1.95 13.80
N THR A 137 5.25 -0.80 13.84
CA THR A 137 5.82 -0.16 15.06
C THR A 137 5.27 1.23 15.37
N TRP A 138 4.33 1.76 14.59
CA TRP A 138 3.90 3.17 14.64
C TRP A 138 3.44 3.69 16.01
N HIS A 139 2.91 2.82 16.87
CA HIS A 139 2.40 3.19 18.21
C HIS A 139 3.46 3.26 19.31
N LEU A 140 4.70 2.85 19.04
CA LEU A 140 5.73 2.71 20.06
C LEU A 140 6.82 3.77 19.85
N GLU A 141 6.66 4.96 20.46
CA GLU A 141 7.60 6.08 20.31
C GLU A 141 9.08 5.69 20.54
N GLN A 142 9.35 4.74 21.44
CA GLN A 142 10.71 4.29 21.77
C GLN A 142 11.30 3.27 20.79
N VAL A 143 10.47 2.66 19.94
CA VAL A 143 10.84 1.57 19.02
C VAL A 143 10.50 1.92 17.57
N HIS A 144 9.96 3.11 17.34
CA HIS A 144 9.40 3.53 16.07
C HIS A 144 10.41 3.34 14.92
N ARG A 145 10.11 2.40 14.03
CA ARG A 145 10.84 2.15 12.78
C ARG A 145 9.88 2.26 11.62
N PRO A 146 9.68 3.47 11.09
CA PRO A 146 8.67 3.72 10.08
C PRO A 146 9.03 3.17 8.69
N LEU A 147 10.26 2.70 8.50
CA LEU A 147 10.80 2.13 7.27
C LEU A 147 11.58 0.85 7.59
N HIS A 148 11.16 -0.25 6.99
CA HIS A 148 11.78 -1.57 7.09
C HIS A 148 12.62 -1.84 5.83
N LYS A 149 13.95 -1.91 5.99
CA LYS A 149 14.88 -2.14 4.87
C LYS A 149 15.00 -3.63 4.60
N ILE A 150 14.62 -4.06 3.40
CA ILE A 150 14.70 -5.48 3.03
C ILE A 150 16.18 -5.87 2.83
N PRO A 151 16.70 -6.87 3.58
CA PRO A 151 18.11 -7.23 3.54
C PRO A 151 18.64 -7.54 2.13
N ASN A 152 19.82 -7.01 1.80
CA ASN A 152 20.50 -7.20 0.51
C ASN A 152 19.73 -6.68 -0.72
N THR A 153 18.81 -5.73 -0.51
CA THR A 153 18.09 -5.05 -1.60
C THR A 153 18.15 -3.53 -1.39
N ASN A 154 17.66 -2.78 -2.38
CA ASN A 154 17.39 -1.34 -2.22
C ASN A 154 15.88 -1.09 -2.04
N ILE A 155 15.14 -2.07 -1.51
CA ILE A 155 13.71 -1.97 -1.27
C ILE A 155 13.49 -1.61 0.20
N GLY A 156 12.68 -0.58 0.43
CA GLY A 156 12.09 -0.32 1.74
C GLY A 156 10.60 -0.68 1.73
N VAL A 157 10.09 -1.09 2.87
CA VAL A 157 8.65 -1.31 3.09
C VAL A 157 8.22 -0.52 4.31
N THR A 158 7.03 0.06 4.27
CA THR A 158 6.41 0.80 5.37
C THR A 158 4.94 0.41 5.45
N ILE A 159 4.35 0.20 6.62
CA ILE A 159 2.99 -0.32 6.73
C ILE A 159 2.03 0.82 7.12
N CYS A 160 1.07 1.12 6.23
CA CYS A 160 0.02 2.11 6.50
C CYS A 160 0.63 3.47 6.90
N GLY A 161 0.19 4.03 8.04
CA GLY A 161 0.56 5.34 8.55
C GLY A 161 2.02 5.51 8.96
N GLU A 162 2.82 4.44 9.02
CA GLU A 162 4.24 4.51 9.37
C GLU A 162 5.01 5.49 8.49
N ILE A 163 4.65 5.58 7.22
CA ILE A 163 5.30 6.43 6.24
C ILE A 163 5.31 7.92 6.62
N ASN A 164 4.33 8.37 7.42
CA ASN A 164 4.27 9.75 7.95
C ASN A 164 5.40 10.11 8.90
N PHE A 165 6.08 9.11 9.46
CA PHE A 165 7.10 9.28 10.48
C PHE A 165 8.51 9.00 9.98
N ILE A 166 8.65 8.62 8.70
CA ILE A 166 9.94 8.44 8.04
C ILE A 166 10.69 9.77 8.08
N LYS A 167 11.97 9.71 8.46
CA LYS A 167 12.89 10.83 8.37
C LYS A 167 13.77 10.71 7.12
N PRO A 168 14.32 11.81 6.60
CA PRO A 168 15.18 11.77 5.42
C PRO A 168 16.35 10.79 5.51
N GLU A 169 16.93 10.63 6.70
CA GLU A 169 18.02 9.68 6.98
C GLU A 169 17.60 8.20 6.89
N ASP A 170 16.33 7.87 7.16
CA ASP A 170 15.82 6.50 7.07
C ASP A 170 15.83 6.00 5.62
N LEU A 171 15.73 6.91 4.66
CA LEU A 171 15.67 6.64 3.22
C LEU A 171 17.02 6.23 2.61
N GLU A 172 18.13 6.33 3.35
CA GLU A 172 19.45 6.03 2.81
C GLU A 172 19.54 4.60 2.26
N GLY A 173 19.95 4.46 1.00
CA GLY A 173 20.11 3.17 0.32
C GLY A 173 18.81 2.57 -0.23
N VAL A 174 17.68 3.25 -0.09
CA VAL A 174 16.40 2.85 -0.67
C VAL A 174 16.21 3.47 -2.06
N ASN A 175 15.76 2.65 -3.00
CA ASN A 175 15.39 3.07 -4.34
C ASN A 175 13.87 3.14 -4.52
N ILE A 176 13.11 2.30 -3.83
CA ILE A 176 11.65 2.23 -3.92
C ILE A 176 11.07 1.88 -2.55
N LEU A 177 9.96 2.50 -2.21
CA LEU A 177 9.16 2.17 -1.04
C LEU A 177 7.88 1.46 -1.45
N PHE A 178 7.63 0.28 -0.87
CA PHE A 178 6.31 -0.33 -0.90
C PHE A 178 5.55 0.01 0.38
N ASN A 179 4.27 0.33 0.23
CA ASN A 179 3.36 0.65 1.30
C ASN A 179 2.06 -0.10 1.06
N PRO A 180 1.86 -1.31 1.63
CA PRO A 180 0.69 -2.16 1.37
C PRO A 180 -0.63 -1.60 1.96
N SER A 181 -0.85 -0.30 1.87
CA SER A 181 -2.07 0.41 2.23
C SER A 181 -3.06 0.39 1.06
N ARG A 182 -4.35 0.63 1.35
CA ARG A 182 -5.46 0.58 0.38
C ARG A 182 -5.94 1.98 0.00
N GLU A 183 -6.62 2.11 -1.13
CA GLU A 183 -7.11 3.41 -1.63
C GLU A 183 -7.92 4.18 -0.58
N GLY A 184 -8.77 3.48 0.18
CA GLY A 184 -9.62 4.08 1.21
C GLY A 184 -8.85 4.79 2.34
N ASP A 185 -7.55 4.53 2.49
CA ASP A 185 -6.80 5.23 3.52
C ASP A 185 -6.42 6.67 3.08
N ASP A 186 -6.28 6.96 1.78
CA ASP A 186 -6.09 8.31 1.23
C ASP A 186 -7.27 8.68 0.31
N PRO A 187 -8.29 9.42 0.81
CA PRO A 187 -9.54 9.65 0.10
C PRO A 187 -9.38 10.42 -1.23
N TYR A 188 -8.25 11.09 -1.43
CA TYR A 188 -7.99 11.88 -2.63
C TYR A 188 -7.17 11.13 -3.68
N LEU A 189 -6.53 10.01 -3.32
CA LEU A 189 -5.59 9.29 -4.18
C LEU A 189 -6.23 8.81 -5.49
N LYS A 190 -7.43 8.22 -5.41
CA LYS A 190 -8.26 7.85 -6.58
C LYS A 190 -8.38 8.99 -7.57
N PHE A 191 -8.78 10.16 -7.07
CA PHE A 191 -9.03 11.34 -7.88
C PHE A 191 -7.73 11.93 -8.43
N ARG A 192 -6.64 11.99 -7.64
CA ARG A 192 -5.32 12.40 -8.13
C ARG A 192 -4.85 11.53 -9.29
N MET A 193 -5.02 10.22 -9.18
CA MET A 193 -4.58 9.29 -10.21
C MET A 193 -5.48 9.32 -11.45
N LEU A 194 -6.80 9.46 -11.29
CA LEU A 194 -7.72 9.66 -12.40
C LEU A 194 -7.43 10.98 -13.15
N TYR A 195 -7.08 12.07 -12.45
CA TYR A 195 -6.71 13.35 -13.08
C TYR A 195 -5.54 13.19 -14.03
N ARG A 196 -4.56 12.38 -13.61
CA ARG A 196 -3.25 12.29 -14.25
C ARG A 196 -3.16 11.22 -15.32
N HIS A 197 -3.79 10.09 -15.06
CA HIS A 197 -3.61 8.86 -15.81
C HIS A 197 -4.94 8.28 -16.33
N GLY A 198 -6.07 8.85 -15.93
CA GLY A 198 -7.40 8.47 -16.41
C GLY A 198 -7.74 9.09 -17.77
N SER A 199 -8.66 8.44 -18.49
CA SER A 199 -9.09 8.80 -19.85
C SER A 199 -10.09 9.96 -19.92
N GLN A 200 -10.41 10.62 -18.81
CA GLN A 200 -11.41 11.69 -18.74
C GLN A 200 -10.91 12.86 -17.91
N SER A 201 -11.24 14.09 -18.33
CA SER A 201 -11.11 15.28 -17.49
C SER A 201 -11.96 15.10 -16.23
N LEU A 202 -11.41 15.34 -15.04
CA LEU A 202 -12.20 15.35 -13.81
C LEU A 202 -13.14 16.54 -13.82
N THR A 203 -14.42 16.26 -14.09
CA THR A 203 -15.51 17.20 -13.88
C THR A 203 -16.17 16.93 -12.54
N LYS A 204 -16.93 17.90 -12.03
CA LYS A 204 -17.70 17.74 -10.78
C LYS A 204 -18.70 16.60 -10.90
N GLU A 205 -19.31 16.40 -12.07
CA GLU A 205 -20.27 15.34 -12.35
C GLU A 205 -19.62 13.95 -12.28
N ASN A 206 -18.42 13.79 -12.84
CA ASN A 206 -17.68 12.53 -12.77
C ASN A 206 -17.32 12.19 -11.32
N ILE A 207 -16.85 13.17 -10.55
CA ILE A 207 -16.56 12.96 -9.13
C ILE A 207 -17.81 12.61 -8.34
N ALA A 208 -18.92 13.31 -8.57
CA ALA A 208 -20.20 12.97 -7.96
C ALA A 208 -20.61 11.53 -8.26
N SER A 209 -20.46 11.06 -9.50
CA SER A 209 -20.78 9.67 -9.86
C SER A 209 -19.92 8.65 -9.11
N ILE A 210 -18.64 8.97 -8.87
CA ILE A 210 -17.73 8.12 -8.09
C ILE A 210 -18.08 8.14 -6.61
N LEU A 211 -18.41 9.31 -6.04
CA LEU A 211 -18.78 9.43 -4.63
C LEU A 211 -20.04 8.60 -4.33
N LEU A 212 -21.00 8.53 -5.26
CA LEU A 212 -22.20 7.72 -5.12
C LEU A 212 -21.96 6.20 -5.12
N GLU A 213 -20.73 5.72 -5.40
CA GLU A 213 -20.36 4.32 -5.18
C GLU A 213 -20.20 4.00 -3.67
N ASP A 214 -20.06 5.01 -2.81
CA ASP A 214 -19.94 4.88 -1.36
C ASP A 214 -21.30 5.14 -0.67
N PRO A 215 -21.81 4.18 0.14
CA PRO A 215 -23.10 4.28 0.80
C PRO A 215 -23.29 5.55 1.64
N TYR A 216 -22.23 6.12 2.20
CA TYR A 216 -22.32 7.37 2.95
C TYR A 216 -22.85 8.51 2.07
N TYR A 217 -22.28 8.69 0.88
CA TYR A 217 -22.68 9.77 -0.03
C TYR A 217 -23.99 9.47 -0.74
N GLU A 218 -24.28 8.19 -1.03
CA GLU A 218 -25.60 7.76 -1.50
C GLU A 218 -26.71 8.16 -0.49
N ASN A 219 -26.49 7.87 0.80
CA ASN A 219 -27.43 8.21 1.88
C ASN A 219 -27.62 9.73 2.07
N LEU A 220 -26.67 10.57 1.61
CA LEU A 220 -26.88 12.01 1.62
C LEU A 220 -27.95 12.44 0.62
N LEU A 221 -28.19 11.68 -0.45
CA LEU A 221 -29.19 12.01 -1.46
C LEU A 221 -30.47 11.15 -1.33
N ASP A 222 -30.47 10.14 -0.46
CA ASP A 222 -31.63 9.27 -0.21
C ASP A 222 -32.61 9.89 0.81
N ASP A 223 -33.75 10.38 0.33
CA ASP A 223 -34.80 10.97 1.15
C ASP A 223 -35.55 9.96 2.04
N GLU A 224 -35.51 8.66 1.71
CA GLU A 224 -36.25 7.64 2.46
C GLU A 224 -35.63 7.38 3.84
N GLN A 225 -34.31 7.56 3.96
CA GLN A 225 -33.58 7.31 5.22
C GLN A 225 -33.59 8.49 6.20
N ASN A 226 -33.96 9.69 5.75
CA ASN A 226 -33.84 10.93 6.53
C ASN A 226 -35.18 11.69 6.59
N SER A 227 -36.19 11.03 7.16
CA SER A 227 -37.54 11.59 7.29
C SER A 227 -37.65 12.60 8.45
N PRO A 228 -38.38 13.72 8.28
CA PRO A 228 -38.76 14.63 9.36
C PRO A 228 -39.52 13.98 10.53
N ASN A 229 -40.04 12.77 10.33
CA ASN A 229 -40.75 11.99 11.36
C ASN A 229 -39.81 11.18 12.27
N ASN A 230 -38.49 11.19 12.02
CA ASN A 230 -37.51 10.52 12.87
C ASN A 230 -37.28 11.35 14.16
N LEU A 231 -37.24 10.68 15.32
CA LEU A 231 -37.06 11.31 16.64
C LEU A 231 -35.76 12.12 16.75
N ASN A 232 -34.75 11.81 15.94
CA ASN A 232 -33.44 12.47 15.93
C ASN A 232 -33.25 13.43 14.75
N TYR A 233 -34.29 13.76 13.98
CA TYR A 233 -34.19 14.64 12.82
C TYR A 233 -33.87 16.09 13.23
N ASP A 234 -32.81 16.65 12.66
CA ASP A 234 -32.48 18.08 12.75
C ASP A 234 -32.52 18.70 11.35
N ALA A 235 -33.49 19.58 11.09
CA ALA A 235 -33.68 20.22 9.78
C ALA A 235 -32.42 20.95 9.26
N LYS A 236 -31.54 21.39 10.17
CA LYS A 236 -30.26 22.02 9.81
C LYS A 236 -29.30 21.05 9.13
N TYR A 237 -29.36 19.77 9.47
CA TYR A 237 -28.46 18.74 8.95
C TYR A 237 -29.18 17.74 8.05
N ASP A 238 -30.43 17.42 8.29
CA ASP A 238 -31.11 16.27 7.67
C ASP A 238 -32.07 16.66 6.55
N SER A 239 -32.34 17.96 6.36
CA SER A 239 -33.10 18.43 5.19
C SER A 239 -32.38 18.07 3.88
N HIS A 240 -33.15 17.80 2.83
CA HIS A 240 -32.63 17.49 1.50
C HIS A 240 -31.59 18.53 1.04
N GLU A 241 -31.91 19.83 1.15
CA GLU A 241 -31.01 20.92 0.79
C GLU A 241 -29.69 20.90 1.60
N ALA A 242 -29.76 20.64 2.92
CA ALA A 242 -28.56 20.57 3.75
C ALA A 242 -27.68 19.35 3.42
N ARG A 243 -28.28 18.21 3.05
CA ARG A 243 -27.54 17.02 2.66
C ARG A 243 -26.96 17.15 1.24
N GLU A 244 -27.73 17.66 0.29
CA GLU A 244 -27.29 17.98 -1.07
C GLU A 244 -26.14 19.00 -1.04
N HIS A 245 -26.22 20.03 -0.19
CA HIS A 245 -25.11 20.97 0.01
C HIS A 245 -23.84 20.27 0.51
N ARG A 246 -23.95 19.31 1.45
CA ARG A 246 -22.79 18.53 1.92
C ARG A 246 -22.21 17.64 0.82
N PHE A 247 -23.06 16.99 0.03
CA PHE A 247 -22.63 16.19 -1.11
C PHE A 247 -21.89 17.05 -2.15
N ASN A 248 -22.47 18.20 -2.52
CA ASN A 248 -21.86 19.14 -3.46
C ASN A 248 -20.53 19.69 -2.96
N ARG A 249 -20.44 20.03 -1.68
CA ARG A 249 -19.19 20.45 -1.04
C ARG A 249 -18.14 19.34 -1.09
N ALA A 250 -18.52 18.10 -0.79
CA ALA A 250 -17.62 16.95 -0.89
C ALA A 250 -17.11 16.76 -2.32
N ALA A 251 -17.97 16.85 -3.33
CA ALA A 251 -17.56 16.76 -4.74
C ALA A 251 -16.56 17.87 -5.12
N GLU A 252 -16.76 19.10 -4.66
CA GLU A 252 -15.82 20.22 -4.90
C GLU A 252 -14.50 20.06 -4.16
N GLU A 253 -14.53 19.59 -2.92
CA GLU A 253 -13.33 19.31 -2.12
C GLU A 253 -12.49 18.22 -2.78
N HIS A 254 -13.09 17.11 -3.21
CA HIS A 254 -12.40 16.03 -3.93
C HIS A 254 -11.91 16.48 -5.31
N LEU A 255 -12.65 17.36 -6.01
CA LEU A 255 -12.20 17.94 -7.28
C LEU A 255 -10.93 18.76 -7.11
N ARG A 256 -10.94 19.67 -6.14
CA ARG A 256 -9.78 20.51 -5.84
C ARG A 256 -8.60 19.68 -5.37
N ALA A 257 -8.86 18.73 -4.48
CA ALA A 257 -7.84 17.86 -3.92
C ALA A 257 -7.24 16.90 -4.95
N GLY A 258 -8.05 16.33 -5.83
CA GLY A 258 -7.63 15.46 -6.92
C GLY A 258 -6.85 16.19 -8.02
N ALA A 259 -7.08 17.49 -8.19
CA ALA A 259 -6.29 18.32 -9.10
C ALA A 259 -4.89 18.65 -8.55
N ASP A 260 -4.69 18.58 -7.23
CA ASP A 260 -3.38 18.81 -6.63
C ASP A 260 -2.54 17.52 -6.64
N PRO A 261 -1.44 17.48 -7.40
CA PRO A 261 -0.59 16.31 -7.48
C PRO A 261 0.08 15.88 -6.17
N ASN A 262 0.14 16.77 -5.19
CA ASN A 262 0.96 16.65 -3.99
C ASN A 262 0.11 16.50 -2.73
N ASN A 263 -1.20 16.62 -2.86
CA ASN A 263 -2.12 16.57 -1.74
C ASN A 263 -2.32 15.12 -1.29
N SER A 264 -1.44 14.60 -0.44
CA SER A 264 -1.52 13.26 0.14
C SER A 264 -1.22 13.30 1.63
N ILE A 265 -2.22 12.97 2.45
CA ILE A 265 -2.13 12.95 3.91
C ILE A 265 -1.08 11.99 4.48
N TYR A 266 -0.55 11.06 3.66
CA TYR A 266 0.40 10.04 4.09
C TYR A 266 1.86 10.47 4.02
N ILE A 267 2.20 11.44 3.17
CA ILE A 267 3.59 11.75 2.89
C ILE A 267 3.89 13.24 2.95
N GLU A 268 2.95 14.09 3.37
CA GLU A 268 3.12 15.56 3.43
C GLU A 268 4.44 15.95 4.10
N ASN A 269 4.82 15.26 5.18
CA ASN A 269 5.99 15.58 5.97
C ASN A 269 7.32 15.09 5.38
N ILE A 270 7.30 14.12 4.48
CA ILE A 270 8.51 13.47 3.92
C ILE A 270 8.63 13.63 2.40
N GLU A 271 7.62 14.21 1.75
CA GLU A 271 7.50 14.31 0.30
C GLU A 271 8.73 14.97 -0.35
N THR A 272 9.23 16.06 0.24
CA THR A 272 10.44 16.75 -0.25
C THR A 272 11.64 15.81 -0.29
N ALA A 273 11.88 15.05 0.78
CA ALA A 273 13.01 14.12 0.83
C ALA A 273 12.84 12.97 -0.16
N LEU A 274 11.62 12.43 -0.30
CA LEU A 274 11.32 11.40 -1.31
C LEU A 274 11.58 11.92 -2.73
N ARG A 275 11.24 13.18 -3.02
CA ARG A 275 11.51 13.82 -4.31
C ARG A 275 12.99 14.07 -4.56
N GLU A 276 13.69 14.69 -3.61
CA GLU A 276 15.12 14.96 -3.70
C GLU A 276 15.92 13.67 -3.90
N GLN A 277 15.48 12.58 -3.24
CA GLN A 277 16.11 11.27 -3.36
C GLN A 277 15.53 10.42 -4.51
N ASN A 278 14.55 10.91 -5.28
CA ASN A 278 13.88 10.19 -6.36
C ASN A 278 13.40 8.78 -5.95
N ILE A 279 12.74 8.68 -4.80
CA ILE A 279 12.21 7.42 -4.24
C ILE A 279 10.69 7.40 -4.47
N PRO A 280 10.17 6.59 -5.40
CA PRO A 280 8.75 6.40 -5.55
C PRO A 280 8.20 5.55 -4.40
N VAL A 281 6.96 5.83 -4.04
CA VAL A 281 6.19 5.10 -3.05
C VAL A 281 5.01 4.43 -3.75
N VAL A 282 4.96 3.10 -3.63
CA VAL A 282 3.99 2.25 -4.30
C VAL A 282 3.05 1.61 -3.27
N ARG A 283 1.75 1.72 -3.51
CA ARG A 283 0.63 1.22 -2.69
C ARG A 283 -0.16 0.13 -3.36
N CYS A 284 -0.87 -0.63 -2.51
CA CYS A 284 -1.75 -1.71 -2.91
C CYS A 284 -3.16 -1.19 -3.18
N ASP A 285 -3.28 -0.26 -4.12
CA ASP A 285 -4.58 0.34 -4.44
C ASP A 285 -5.29 -0.39 -5.58
N GLY A 286 -6.62 -0.27 -5.58
CA GLY A 286 -7.53 -1.05 -6.41
C GLY A 286 -7.85 -0.46 -7.78
N THR A 287 -9.08 -0.71 -8.23
CA THR A 287 -9.56 -0.65 -9.63
C THR A 287 -9.55 0.73 -10.30
N ARG A 288 -9.10 1.80 -9.64
CA ARG A 288 -9.01 3.16 -10.22
C ARG A 288 -7.85 4.02 -9.69
N SER A 289 -6.91 3.44 -8.95
CA SER A 289 -5.68 4.12 -8.53
C SER A 289 -4.47 3.37 -9.05
N THR A 290 -3.41 4.09 -9.42
CA THR A 290 -2.15 3.47 -9.84
C THR A 290 -1.35 2.93 -8.66
N GLY A 291 -1.75 3.19 -7.42
CA GLY A 291 -0.95 2.85 -6.26
C GLY A 291 0.19 3.84 -5.97
N VAL A 292 0.51 4.78 -6.84
CA VAL A 292 1.71 5.62 -6.63
C VAL A 292 1.37 6.88 -5.82
N LEU A 293 1.99 7.04 -4.65
CA LEU A 293 1.67 8.13 -3.70
C LEU A 293 2.30 9.47 -4.10
N ASN A 294 3.62 9.48 -4.30
CA ASN A 294 4.36 10.68 -4.67
C ASN A 294 4.65 10.69 -6.16
N HIS A 295 4.50 11.86 -6.77
CA HIS A 295 4.93 12.05 -8.13
C HIS A 295 6.35 12.62 -8.17
N LEU A 296 7.21 11.90 -8.88
CA LEU A 296 8.57 12.34 -9.18
C LEU A 296 8.61 12.89 -10.61
N PRO A 297 9.36 13.98 -10.88
CA PRO A 297 9.37 14.63 -12.19
C PRO A 297 9.74 13.73 -13.38
N ASN A 298 10.54 12.69 -13.14
CA ASN A 298 11.03 11.75 -14.14
C ASN A 298 10.35 10.38 -14.07
N MET A 299 9.25 10.25 -13.32
CA MET A 299 8.54 8.98 -13.16
C MET A 299 7.39 8.86 -14.16
N ILE A 300 7.33 7.73 -14.85
CA ILE A 300 6.27 7.39 -15.80
C ILE A 300 5.60 6.08 -15.40
N ILE A 301 4.27 6.08 -15.44
CA ILE A 301 3.44 4.90 -15.31
C ILE A 301 3.01 4.47 -16.72
N ARG A 302 3.43 3.28 -17.16
CA ARG A 302 3.13 2.71 -18.49
C ARG A 302 2.23 1.48 -18.35
N GLY A 303 1.41 1.22 -19.37
CA GLY A 303 0.60 -0.02 -19.44
C GLY A 303 -0.30 -0.23 -18.23
N LEU A 304 -0.89 0.86 -17.71
CA LEU A 304 -1.82 0.82 -16.59
C LEU A 304 -3.11 0.11 -17.02
N GLU A 305 -3.42 -0.98 -16.35
CA GLU A 305 -4.61 -1.77 -16.58
C GLU A 305 -5.34 -2.04 -15.27
N TYR A 306 -6.62 -1.66 -15.24
CA TYR A 306 -7.53 -1.96 -14.16
C TYR A 306 -8.31 -3.23 -14.49
N ARG A 307 -7.97 -4.34 -13.83
CA ARG A 307 -8.73 -5.60 -13.92
C ARG A 307 -9.66 -5.71 -12.71
N GLU A 308 -10.69 -6.53 -12.83
CA GLU A 308 -11.63 -6.78 -11.72
C GLU A 308 -10.90 -7.22 -10.44
N LYS A 309 -9.92 -8.13 -10.57
CA LYS A 309 -9.25 -8.78 -9.44
C LYS A 309 -7.94 -8.13 -9.00
N TYR A 310 -7.32 -7.31 -9.84
CA TYR A 310 -6.02 -6.69 -9.57
C TYR A 310 -5.79 -5.49 -10.49
N THR A 311 -4.87 -4.60 -10.10
CA THR A 311 -4.37 -3.51 -10.92
C THR A 311 -2.92 -3.80 -11.29
N ARG A 312 -2.54 -3.59 -12.56
CA ARG A 312 -1.16 -3.77 -13.04
C ARG A 312 -0.66 -2.55 -13.79
N TYR A 313 0.63 -2.27 -13.66
CA TYR A 313 1.30 -1.19 -14.38
C TYR A 313 2.81 -1.40 -14.36
N ASN A 314 3.51 -0.68 -15.24
CA ASN A 314 4.95 -0.59 -15.24
C ASN A 314 5.38 0.80 -14.74
N LEU A 315 6.26 0.82 -13.74
CA LEU A 315 6.85 2.03 -13.19
C LEU A 315 8.25 2.23 -13.75
N VAL A 316 8.43 3.30 -14.52
CA VAL A 316 9.70 3.69 -15.16
C VAL A 316 10.22 4.99 -14.57
N MET A 317 11.52 5.04 -14.25
CA MET A 317 12.23 6.29 -13.97
C MET A 317 13.11 6.68 -15.16
N GLU A 318 12.79 7.80 -15.82
CA GLU A 318 13.55 8.34 -16.96
C GLU A 318 14.80 9.11 -16.49
N LYS A 319 15.78 9.22 -17.40
CA LYS A 319 17.07 9.89 -17.17
C LYS A 319 16.97 11.39 -17.40
#